data_AF-A0A699UAD5-F1
#
_entry.id   AF-A0A699UAD5-F1
#
_cell.length_a   1.000
_cell.length_b   1.000
_cell.length_c   1.000
_cell.angle_alpha   90.00
_cell.angle_beta   90.00
_cell.angle_gamma   90.00
#
_symmetry.space_group_name_H-M   'P 1'
#
loop_
_entity.id
_entity.type
_entity.pdbx_description
1 polymer ?
#
loop_
_entity_poly.entity_id
_entity_poly.type
_entity_poly.pdbx_seq_one_letter_code
_entity_poly.pdbx_strand_id
1 'polypeptide(L)'
;MHIDELHKFSDGTLNDVRIALDDRLKGIHMQYLPQTIWRRNDKDRAAAMIHAIDKQLKTKRIMRSLENFFGGRLYEGDFRLLQRTM
;
A
#
# COMPACT_ATOMS: atom_id res chain seq x y z
N MET A 1 -27.19 -7.34 5.63
CA MET A 1 -26.93 -7.55 7.07
C MET A 1 -25.77 -8.55 7.23
N HIS A 2 -24.55 -8.15 6.85
CA HIS A 2 -23.31 -8.95 6.93
C HIS A 2 -22.11 -8.11 7.44
N ILE A 3 -22.35 -6.85 7.79
CA ILE A 3 -21.33 -5.91 8.28
C ILE A 3 -21.27 -5.96 9.82
N ASP A 4 -22.38 -6.31 10.48
CA ASP A 4 -22.46 -6.49 11.95
C ASP A 4 -21.68 -7.71 12.47
N GLU A 5 -21.46 -8.74 11.65
CA GLU A 5 -20.68 -9.91 12.04
C GLU A 5 -19.17 -9.63 12.01
N LEU A 6 -18.70 -8.78 11.10
CA LEU A 6 -17.32 -8.27 11.11
C LEU A 6 -17.07 -7.31 12.28
N HIS A 7 -18.11 -6.62 12.76
CA HIS A 7 -18.03 -5.81 13.97
C HIS A 7 -17.94 -6.64 15.26
N LYS A 8 -18.34 -7.93 15.28
CA LYS A 8 -18.12 -8.82 16.43
C LYS A 8 -16.68 -9.31 16.58
N PHE A 9 -15.86 -9.13 15.54
CA PHE A 9 -14.40 -9.19 15.65
C PHE A 9 -13.81 -7.84 16.13
N SER A 10 -14.65 -6.93 16.65
CA SER A 10 -14.28 -5.61 17.16
C SER A 10 -13.09 -5.70 18.10
N ASP A 11 -12.13 -4.84 17.76
CA ASP A 11 -11.03 -4.22 18.49
C ASP A 11 -10.24 -5.05 19.48
N GLY A 12 -10.85 -5.76 20.43
CA GLY A 12 -10.14 -6.62 21.39
C GLY A 12 -9.39 -7.76 20.70
N THR A 13 -10.10 -8.58 19.91
CA THR A 13 -9.49 -9.74 19.23
C THR A 13 -8.47 -9.30 18.17
N LEU A 14 -8.76 -8.21 17.44
CA LEU A 14 -7.83 -7.64 16.48
C LEU A 14 -6.60 -7.02 17.16
N ASN A 15 -6.76 -6.44 18.36
CA ASN A 15 -5.66 -5.92 19.15
C ASN A 15 -4.79 -7.05 19.72
N ASP A 16 -5.39 -8.14 20.19
CA ASP A 16 -4.66 -9.32 20.66
C ASP A 16 -3.88 -10.00 19.53
N VAL A 17 -4.48 -10.11 18.33
CA VAL A 17 -3.78 -10.59 17.14
C VAL A 17 -2.64 -9.63 16.75
N ARG A 18 -2.83 -8.32 16.87
CA ARG A 18 -1.76 -7.33 16.64
C ARG A 18 -0.63 -7.44 17.67
N ILE A 19 -0.94 -7.65 18.94
CA ILE A 19 0.05 -7.83 20.01
C ILE A 19 0.84 -9.13 19.80
N ALA A 20 0.16 -10.24 19.54
CA ALA A 20 0.82 -11.52 19.28
C ALA A 20 1.71 -11.48 18.03
N LEU A 21 1.29 -10.73 17.00
CA LEU A 21 2.07 -10.51 15.80
C LEU A 21 3.29 -9.60 16.07
N ASP A 22 3.13 -8.52 16.82
CA ASP A 22 4.20 -7.61 17.21
C ASP A 22 5.26 -8.30 18.07
N ASP A 23 4.86 -9.12 19.05
CA ASP A 23 5.77 -9.89 19.89
C ASP A 23 6.55 -10.93 19.08
N ARG A 24 5.91 -11.58 18.10
CA ARG A 24 6.59 -12.51 17.20
C ARG A 24 7.55 -11.78 16.25
N LEU A 25 7.17 -10.61 15.75
CA LEU A 25 8.03 -9.74 14.95
C LEU A 25 9.22 -9.21 15.76
N LYS A 26 9.02 -8.83 17.02
CA LYS A 26 10.11 -8.49 17.95
C LYS A 26 11.02 -9.67 18.23
N GLY A 27 10.48 -10.89 18.35
CA GLY A 27 11.27 -12.11 18.48
C GLY A 27 12.14 -12.35 17.24
N ILE A 28 11.57 -12.23 16.03
CA ILE A 28 12.31 -12.33 14.76
C ILE A 28 13.34 -11.20 14.65
N HIS A 29 12.98 -9.97 15.03
CA HIS A 29 13.85 -8.82 15.02
C HIS A 29 14.99 -8.95 16.03
N MET A 30 14.77 -9.46 17.25
CA MET A 30 15.82 -9.69 18.24
C MET A 30 16.72 -10.88 17.86
N GLN A 31 16.16 -11.96 17.28
CA GLN A 31 16.94 -13.15 16.92
C GLN A 31 17.80 -12.96 15.66
N TYR A 32 17.33 -12.18 14.67
CA TYR A 32 18.03 -12.00 13.39
C TYR A 32 18.58 -10.59 13.17
N LEU A 33 18.08 -9.59 13.89
CA LEU A 33 18.51 -8.20 13.82
C LEU A 33 18.89 -7.67 15.22
N PRO A 34 19.88 -8.28 15.91
CA PRO A 34 20.45 -7.61 17.06
C PRO A 34 21.00 -6.27 16.55
N GLN A 35 20.72 -5.21 17.31
CA GLN A 35 20.87 -3.78 17.00
C GLN A 35 22.28 -3.32 16.57
N THR A 36 23.18 -4.26 16.27
CA THR A 36 24.54 -4.05 15.74
C THR A 36 24.60 -3.88 14.22
N ILE A 37 23.57 -4.32 13.48
CA ILE A 37 23.44 -4.13 12.01
C ILE A 37 22.32 -3.14 11.66
N TRP A 38 22.15 -2.11 12.48
CA TRP A 38 21.35 -0.94 12.09
C TRP A 38 22.30 0.25 12.05
N ARG A 39 23.21 0.24 11.06
CA ARG A 39 24.10 1.38 10.86
C ARG A 39 23.29 2.55 10.31
N ARG A 40 23.80 3.77 10.46
CA ARG A 40 23.19 5.00 9.91
C ARG A 40 22.75 4.85 8.43
N ASN A 41 23.49 4.07 7.66
CA ASN A 41 23.20 3.73 6.27
C ASN A 41 21.87 2.95 6.10
N ASP A 42 21.49 2.10 7.06
CA ASP A 42 20.20 1.38 7.03
C ASP A 42 19.02 2.32 7.25
N LYS A 43 19.19 3.41 8.02
CA LYS A 43 18.18 4.48 8.15
C LYS A 43 18.00 5.24 6.84
N ASP A 44 19.10 5.62 6.19
CA ASP A 44 19.06 6.34 4.92
C ASP A 44 18.48 5.45 3.80
N ARG A 45 18.82 4.16 3.80
CA ARG A 45 18.23 3.17 2.88
C ARG A 45 16.75 2.94 3.14
N ALA A 46 16.32 2.83 4.40
CA ALA A 46 14.92 2.73 4.75
C ALA A 46 14.14 3.99 4.33
N ALA A 47 14.69 5.18 4.58
CA ALA A 47 14.11 6.44 4.12
C ALA A 47 13.99 6.50 2.58
N ALA A 48 15.01 6.03 1.85
CA ALA A 48 14.97 5.96 0.39
C ALA A 48 13.91 4.96 -0.12
N MET A 49 13.75 3.81 0.54
CA MET A 49 12.70 2.84 0.20
C MET A 49 11.30 3.40 0.46
N ILE A 50 11.08 4.04 1.61
CA ILE A 50 9.82 4.70 1.95
C ILE A 50 9.51 5.79 0.92
N HIS A 51 10.51 6.59 0.53
CA HIS A 51 10.36 7.62 -0.49
C HIS A 51 10.00 7.03 -1.86
N ALA A 52 10.62 5.92 -2.26
CA ALA A 52 10.30 5.24 -3.52
C ALA A 52 8.86 4.68 -3.52
N ILE A 53 8.40 4.13 -2.40
CA ILE A 53 7.03 3.65 -2.23
C ILE A 53 6.03 4.81 -2.30
N ASP A 54 6.27 5.91 -1.58
CA ASP A 54 5.42 7.11 -1.64
C ASP A 54 5.32 7.66 -3.07
N LYS A 55 6.46 7.72 -3.78
CA LYS A 55 6.50 8.14 -5.19
C LYS A 55 5.64 7.24 -6.08
N GLN A 56 5.76 5.91 -5.94
CA GLN A 56 4.93 4.98 -6.70
C GLN A 56 3.44 5.07 -6.35
N LEU A 57 3.10 5.26 -5.07
CA LEU A 57 1.71 5.42 -4.62
C LEU A 57 1.10 6.71 -5.16
N LYS A 58 1.84 7.83 -5.17
CA LYS A 58 1.40 9.09 -5.79
C LYS A 58 1.12 8.92 -7.28
N THR A 59 2.01 8.26 -8.02
CA THR A 59 1.78 7.95 -9.44
C THR A 59 0.52 7.11 -9.65
N LYS A 60 0.33 6.04 -8.87
CA LYS A 60 -0.88 5.20 -8.95
C LYS A 60 -2.15 5.96 -8.58
N ARG A 61 -2.08 6.85 -7.58
CA ARG A 61 -3.21 7.70 -7.17
C ARG A 61 -3.59 8.69 -8.27
N ILE A 62 -2.60 9.29 -8.95
CA ILE A 62 -2.81 10.18 -10.10
C ILE A 62 -3.44 9.40 -11.26
N MET A 63 -2.88 8.24 -11.64
CA MET A 63 -3.47 7.40 -12.70
C MET A 63 -4.91 7.02 -12.38
N ARG A 64 -5.21 6.60 -11.15
CA ARG A 64 -6.58 6.23 -10.74
C ARG A 64 -7.52 7.44 -10.73
N SER A 65 -7.05 8.63 -10.32
CA SER A 65 -7.85 9.86 -10.45
C SER A 65 -8.08 10.26 -11.91
N LEU A 66 -7.11 10.00 -12.79
CA LEU A 66 -7.18 10.27 -14.21
C LEU A 66 -8.14 9.29 -14.90
N GLU A 67 -8.06 8.01 -14.55
CA GLU A 67 -9.00 6.97 -14.97
C GLU A 67 -10.41 7.28 -14.49
N ASN A 68 -10.60 7.72 -13.24
CA ASN A 68 -11.91 8.17 -12.76
C ASN A 68 -12.39 9.46 -13.45
N PHE A 69 -11.46 10.33 -13.87
CA PHE A 69 -11.77 11.57 -14.59
C PHE A 69 -12.20 11.30 -16.04
N PHE A 70 -11.55 10.33 -16.72
CA PHE A 70 -11.89 9.91 -18.08
C PHE A 70 -13.02 8.85 -18.13
N GLY A 71 -13.15 8.01 -17.10
CA GLY A 71 -14.14 6.94 -16.99
C GLY A 71 -15.56 7.40 -16.65
N GLY A 72 -15.77 8.69 -16.43
CA GLY A 72 -17.08 9.31 -16.23
C GLY A 72 -17.69 9.95 -17.48
N ARG A 73 -16.97 10.07 -18.61
CA ARG A 73 -17.50 10.64 -19.87
C ARG A 73 -16.92 9.94 -21.10
N LEU A 74 -17.78 9.15 -21.75
CA LEU A 74 -17.75 8.73 -23.17
C LEU A 74 -16.44 8.13 -23.71
N TYR A 75 -16.35 6.79 -23.71
CA TYR A 75 -15.38 6.05 -24.53
C TYR A 75 -15.99 4.77 -25.12
N GLU A 76 -17.03 4.92 -25.94
CA GLU A 76 -17.50 3.83 -26.82
C GLU A 76 -17.27 4.14 -28.31
N GLY A 77 -16.85 5.36 -28.68
CA GLY A 77 -16.84 5.81 -30.08
C GLY A 77 -15.51 5.89 -30.82
N ASP A 78 -14.42 6.36 -30.21
CA ASP A 78 -13.44 7.13 -31.01
C ASP A 78 -12.01 6.60 -31.12
N PHE A 79 -11.72 5.37 -30.67
CA PHE A 79 -10.41 4.77 -30.96
C PHE A 79 -10.26 4.30 -32.43
N ARG A 80 -11.35 4.24 -33.21
CA ARG A 80 -11.30 3.94 -34.65
C ARG A 80 -10.96 5.14 -35.54
N LEU A 81 -11.08 6.37 -35.04
CA LEU A 81 -10.79 7.57 -35.83
C LEU A 81 -9.30 7.94 -35.84
N LEU A 82 -8.55 7.53 -34.82
CA LEU A 82 -7.11 7.82 -34.72
C LEU A 82 -6.23 6.92 -35.61
N GLN A 83 -6.75 5.81 -36.14
CA GLN A 83 -6.02 4.93 -37.05
C GLN A 83 -6.18 5.29 -38.54
N ARG A 84 -7.01 6.28 -38.89
CA ARG A 84 -7.30 6.62 -40.30
C ARG A 84 -6.65 7.92 -40.79
N THR A 85 -5.78 8.52 -39.99
CA THR A 85 -5.07 9.77 -40.33
C THR A 85 -3.54 9.61 -40.31
N MET A 86 -3.06 8.38 -40.55
CA MET A 86 -1.73 8.10 -41.13
C MET A 86 -1.94 7.25 -42.38
#